data_AF-A0A2V1D5Z9-F1
#
_entry.id   AF-A0A2V1D5Z9-F1
#
_cell.length_a   1.000
_cell.length_b   1.000
_cell.length_c   1.000
_cell.angle_alpha   90.00
_cell.angle_beta   90.00
_cell.angle_gamma   90.00
#
_symmetry.space_group_name_H-M   'P 1'
#
loop_
_entity.id
_entity.type
_entity.pdbx_description
1 polymer ?
#
loop_
_entity_poly.entity_id
_entity_poly.type
_entity_poly.pdbx_seq_one_letter_code
_entity_poly.pdbx_strand_id
1 'polypeptide(L)'
;MDEGTIEEEDLISHTTRLMTPDPKGDVLLQCKDQSSDTLVTFSVSSKVLQLASPVFRAMFGPQFKEGHQLLQGESMVVKLEEDDAALMGIIFNILHFRD
;
A
#
# COMPACT_ATOMS: atom_id res chain seq x y z
N MET A 1 -1.42 -33.36 -26.47
CA MET A 1 -1.94 -33.78 -25.15
C MET A 1 -0.74 -33.65 -24.23
N ASP A 2 -0.21 -32.45 -23.98
CA ASP A 2 -0.77 -31.33 -23.22
C ASP A 2 -1.30 -31.74 -21.85
N GLU A 3 -0.37 -31.81 -20.89
CA GLU A 3 -0.64 -31.81 -19.46
C GLU A 3 0.01 -30.54 -18.89
N GLY A 4 -0.62 -29.41 -19.17
CA GLY A 4 -0.41 -28.18 -18.41
C GLY A 4 -1.14 -28.28 -17.08
N THR A 5 -0.44 -28.72 -16.04
CA THR A 5 -0.87 -28.51 -14.65
C THR A 5 -0.63 -27.04 -14.34
N ILE A 6 -1.68 -26.23 -14.48
CA ILE A 6 -1.69 -24.88 -13.94
C ILE A 6 -1.80 -25.04 -12.43
N GLU A 7 -0.79 -24.54 -11.72
CA GLU A 7 -0.74 -24.48 -10.26
C GLU A 7 -1.92 -23.65 -9.77
N GLU A 8 -2.93 -24.33 -9.24
CA GLU A 8 -4.19 -23.79 -8.75
C GLU A 8 -4.04 -23.23 -7.32
N GLU A 9 -2.95 -22.49 -7.04
CA GLU A 9 -2.57 -22.05 -5.69
C GLU A 9 -2.49 -20.52 -5.50
N ASP A 10 -3.08 -19.69 -6.38
CA ASP A 10 -3.00 -18.22 -6.25
C ASP A 10 -4.35 -17.51 -5.99
N LEU A 11 -5.35 -18.27 -5.53
CA LEU A 11 -6.66 -17.71 -5.15
C LEU A 11 -7.03 -18.04 -3.70
N ILE A 12 -6.10 -17.84 -2.76
CA ILE A 12 -6.54 -17.63 -1.37
C ILE A 12 -7.35 -16.34 -1.39
N SER A 13 -8.64 -16.45 -1.06
CA SER A 13 -9.54 -15.33 -0.84
C SER A 13 -9.06 -14.53 0.38
N HIS A 14 -7.98 -13.78 0.24
CA HIS A 14 -7.60 -12.80 1.24
C HIS A 14 -8.73 -11.78 1.26
N THR A 15 -9.43 -11.71 2.39
CA THR A 15 -10.39 -10.64 2.63
C THR A 15 -9.60 -9.35 2.45
N THR A 16 -9.99 -8.53 1.48
CA THR A 16 -9.32 -7.27 1.20
C THR A 16 -10.10 -6.16 1.89
N ARG A 17 -9.43 -5.40 2.76
CA ARG A 17 -10.02 -4.26 3.45
C ARG A 17 -9.43 -2.97 2.90
N LEU A 18 -10.28 -2.01 2.52
CA LEU A 18 -9.85 -0.66 2.17
C LEU A 18 -10.03 0.28 3.37
N MET A 19 -8.98 1.01 3.72
CA MET A 19 -9.01 2.12 4.65
C MET A 19 -8.59 3.39 3.89
N THR A 20 -9.24 4.52 4.18
CA THR A 20 -9.04 5.74 3.41
C THR A 20 -8.55 6.92 4.25
N PRO A 21 -7.38 6.83 4.94
CA PRO A 21 -6.83 7.97 5.70
C PRO A 21 -6.87 9.31 4.95
N ASP A 22 -6.68 9.30 3.63
CA ASP A 22 -7.02 10.43 2.77
C ASP A 22 -8.04 10.02 1.69
N PRO A 23 -9.28 10.57 1.69
CA PRO A 23 -10.24 10.34 0.61
C PRO A 23 -9.79 10.83 -0.77
N LYS A 24 -8.77 11.70 -0.83
CA LYS A 24 -8.12 12.19 -2.04
C LYS A 24 -6.70 11.65 -2.18
N GLY A 25 -6.38 10.55 -1.48
CA GLY A 25 -5.07 9.91 -1.55
C GLY A 25 -4.70 9.55 -2.98
N ASP A 26 -3.46 9.84 -3.34
CA ASP A 26 -2.86 9.60 -4.66
C ASP A 26 -2.02 8.31 -4.69
N VAL A 27 -1.89 7.61 -3.56
CA VAL A 27 -1.16 6.35 -3.44
C VAL A 27 -1.98 5.33 -2.65
N LEU A 28 -1.90 4.06 -3.10
CA LEU A 28 -2.42 2.90 -2.38
C LEU A 28 -1.25 2.13 -1.75
N LEU A 29 -1.25 1.98 -0.43
CA LEU A 29 -0.28 1.17 0.30
C LEU A 29 -0.94 -0.10 0.81
N GLN A 30 -0.32 -1.26 0.55
CA GLN A 30 -0.83 -2.56 0.94
C GLN A 30 0.03 -3.17 2.04
N CYS A 31 -0.59 -3.51 3.16
CA CYS A 31 0.06 -4.17 4.29
C CYS A 31 -0.74 -5.42 4.65
N LYS A 32 -0.07 -6.45 5.15
CA LYS A 32 -0.74 -7.61 5.71
C LYS A 32 -1.06 -7.32 7.18
N ASP A 33 -2.28 -7.64 7.61
CA ASP A 33 -2.56 -7.72 9.04
C ASP A 33 -1.81 -8.93 9.61
N GLN A 34 -0.99 -8.77 10.64
CA GLN A 34 -0.27 -9.93 11.19
C GLN A 34 -1.17 -10.78 12.11
N SER A 35 -2.29 -10.21 12.57
CA SER A 35 -3.27 -10.89 13.43
C SER A 35 -4.38 -11.60 12.64
N SER A 36 -4.53 -11.30 11.35
CA SER A 36 -5.49 -11.94 10.45
C SER A 36 -4.89 -12.09 9.05
N ASP A 37 -5.20 -13.14 8.29
CA ASP A 37 -4.66 -13.31 6.91
C ASP A 37 -5.31 -12.35 5.88
N THR A 38 -5.55 -11.11 6.28
CA THR A 38 -6.25 -10.04 5.57
C THR A 38 -5.23 -9.07 4.97
N LEU A 39 -5.42 -8.76 3.69
CA LEU A 39 -4.67 -7.68 3.05
C LEU A 39 -5.41 -6.36 3.25
N VAL A 40 -4.75 -5.38 3.85
CA VAL A 40 -5.32 -4.04 4.05
C VAL A 40 -4.68 -3.07 3.07
N THR A 41 -5.51 -2.37 2.31
CA THR A 41 -5.10 -1.30 1.40
C THR A 41 -5.44 0.05 2.03
N PHE A 42 -4.49 0.98 2.03
CA PHE A 42 -4.63 2.34 2.54
C PHE A 42 -4.57 3.35 1.40
N SER A 43 -5.59 4.18 1.25
CA SER A 43 -5.53 5.37 0.38
C SER A 43 -5.00 6.57 1.17
N VAL A 44 -3.83 7.06 0.76
CA VAL A 44 -3.03 8.06 1.50
C VAL A 44 -2.45 9.11 0.55
N SER A 45 -2.09 10.26 1.08
CA SER A 45 -1.35 11.29 0.34
C SER A 45 0.15 11.01 0.36
N SER A 46 0.73 10.76 -0.81
CA SER A 46 2.17 10.66 -1.03
C SER A 46 2.88 11.88 -0.46
N LYS A 47 2.36 13.09 -0.67
CA LYS A 47 2.97 14.34 -0.23
C LYS A 47 3.04 14.47 1.29
N VAL A 48 1.99 14.04 2.00
CA VAL A 48 1.98 13.98 3.47
C VAL A 48 3.06 12.99 3.95
N LEU A 49 3.14 11.81 3.34
CA LEU A 49 4.15 10.81 3.70
C LEU A 49 5.59 11.29 3.42
N GLN A 50 5.84 11.92 2.28
CA GLN A 50 7.16 12.49 1.93
C GLN A 50 7.58 13.63 2.87
N LEU A 51 6.60 14.37 3.41
CA LEU A 51 6.88 15.41 4.40
C LEU A 51 7.30 14.79 5.74
N ALA A 52 6.59 13.74 6.17
CA ALA A 52 6.76 13.11 7.48
C ALA A 52 7.90 12.08 7.55
N SER A 53 8.30 11.47 6.42
CA SER A 53 9.25 10.37 6.40
C SER A 53 10.30 10.53 5.28
N PRO A 54 11.60 10.44 5.60
CA PRO A 54 12.66 10.42 4.58
C PRO A 54 12.62 9.16 3.71
N VAL A 55 12.10 8.04 4.22
CA VAL A 55 11.94 6.79 3.45
C VAL A 55 10.90 6.98 2.36
N PHE A 56 9.71 7.47 2.72
CA PHE A 56 8.67 7.76 1.74
C PHE A 56 9.09 8.88 0.78
N ARG A 57 9.86 9.87 1.23
CA ARG A 57 10.47 10.88 0.35
C ARG A 57 11.40 10.28 -0.69
N ALA A 58 12.26 9.34 -0.30
CA ALA A 58 13.14 8.67 -1.24
C ALA A 58 12.33 7.78 -2.21
N MET A 59 11.42 6.96 -1.68
CA MET A 59 10.62 6.00 -2.44
C MET A 59 9.70 6.67 -3.47
N PHE A 60 9.05 7.77 -3.12
CA PHE A 60 8.22 8.54 -4.06
C PHE A 60 9.01 9.57 -4.88
N GLY A 61 10.34 9.57 -4.73
CA GLY A 61 11.25 10.37 -5.54
C GLY A 61 11.64 9.68 -6.86
N PRO A 62 12.37 10.37 -7.75
CA PRO A 62 12.67 9.89 -9.10
C PRO A 62 13.70 8.75 -9.14
N GLN A 63 14.16 8.24 -8.00
CA GLN A 63 15.16 7.17 -7.96
C GLN A 63 14.54 5.78 -7.91
N PHE A 64 13.23 5.71 -7.67
CA PHE A 64 12.49 4.47 -7.50
C PHE A 64 11.37 4.39 -8.52
N LYS A 65 10.93 3.16 -8.81
CA LYS A 65 9.84 2.91 -9.78
C LYS A 65 8.55 3.61 -9.33
N GLU A 66 8.31 3.58 -8.03
CA GLU A 66 7.15 4.15 -7.36
C GLU A 66 7.02 5.65 -7.64
N GLY A 67 8.10 6.41 -7.47
CA GLY A 67 8.10 7.84 -7.78
C GLY A 67 7.87 8.14 -9.27
N HIS A 68 8.37 7.30 -10.19
CA HIS A 68 8.08 7.47 -11.62
C HIS A 68 6.60 7.25 -11.95
N GLN A 69 6.00 6.19 -11.41
CA GLN A 69 4.57 5.90 -11.62
C GLN A 69 3.68 7.01 -11.05
N LEU A 70 4.05 7.53 -9.88
CA LEU A 70 3.37 8.67 -9.27
C LEU A 70 3.41 9.91 -10.16
N LEU A 71 4.57 10.22 -10.76
CA LEU A 71 4.72 11.35 -11.70
C LEU A 71 3.90 11.19 -12.98
N GLN A 72 3.64 9.95 -13.41
CA GLN A 72 2.81 9.66 -14.59
C GLN A 72 1.31 9.68 -14.28
N GLY A 73 0.93 9.88 -13.01
CA GLY A 73 -0.48 9.85 -12.58
C GLY A 73 -1.10 8.46 -12.67
N GLU A 74 -0.27 7.41 -12.70
CA GLU A 74 -0.74 6.04 -12.69
C GLU A 74 -1.25 5.67 -11.29
N SER A 75 -2.30 4.86 -11.21
CA SER A 75 -2.78 4.31 -9.94
C SER A 75 -1.73 3.33 -9.39
N MET A 76 -0.92 3.80 -8.45
CA MET A 76 0.17 3.02 -7.87
C MET A 76 -0.27 2.27 -6.61
N VAL A 77 0.05 0.98 -6.57
CA VAL A 77 -0.07 0.12 -5.38
C VAL A 77 1.34 -0.27 -4.93
N VAL A 78 1.71 0.13 -3.72
CA VAL A 78 3.00 -0.26 -3.10
C VAL A 78 2.72 -1.28 -2.01
N LYS A 79 3.38 -2.44 -2.10
CA LYS A 79 3.31 -3.48 -1.06
C LYS A 79 4.37 -3.23 0.00
N LEU A 80 3.94 -3.16 1.25
CA LEU A 80 4.77 -3.05 2.43
C LEU A 80 4.72 -4.40 3.15
N GLU A 81 5.49 -5.37 2.65
CA GLU A 81 5.39 -6.79 3.04
C GLU A 81 5.82 -7.05 4.49
N GLU A 82 6.68 -6.20 5.03
CA GLU A 82 7.25 -6.33 6.38
C GLU A 82 6.44 -5.57 7.44
N ASP A 83 5.53 -4.70 7.03
CA ASP A 83 4.78 -3.82 7.93
C ASP A 83 3.42 -4.43 8.34
N ASP A 84 3.09 -4.28 9.63
CA ASP A 84 1.79 -4.68 10.16
C ASP A 84 0.69 -3.66 9.83
N ALA A 85 -0.41 -4.13 9.25
CA ALA A 85 -1.51 -3.26 8.84
C ALA A 85 -2.16 -2.48 10.00
N ALA A 86 -2.28 -3.06 11.20
CA ALA A 86 -2.91 -2.36 12.32
C ALA A 86 -2.05 -1.18 12.79
N LEU A 87 -0.74 -1.38 12.91
CA LEU A 87 0.21 -0.32 13.26
C LEU A 87 0.30 0.75 12.16
N MET A 88 0.39 0.34 10.89
CA MET A 88 0.42 1.29 9.77
C MET A 88 -0.86 2.11 9.67
N GLY A 89 -2.02 1.52 9.98
CA GLY A 89 -3.28 2.25 10.06
C GLY A 89 -3.24 3.39 11.09
N ILE A 90 -2.66 3.14 12.27
CA ILE A 90 -2.48 4.18 13.30
C ILE A 90 -1.55 5.28 12.78
N ILE A 91 -0.39 4.91 12.22
CA ILE A 91 0.59 5.87 11.68
C ILE A 91 -0.07 6.73 10.59
N PHE A 92 -0.75 6.12 9.63
CA PHE A 92 -1.39 6.88 8.55
C PHE A 92 -2.50 7.78 9.04
N ASN A 93 -3.32 7.35 10.00
CA ASN A 93 -4.33 8.24 10.61
C ASN A 93 -3.68 9.45 11.30
N ILE A 94 -2.61 9.24 12.08
CA ILE A 94 -1.87 10.33 12.73
C ILE A 94 -1.30 11.30 11.68
N LEU A 95 -0.62 10.78 10.66
CA LEU A 95 0.01 11.61 9.62
C LEU A 95 -1.02 12.42 8.81
N HIS A 96 -2.23 11.89 8.64
CA HIS A 96 -3.32 12.57 7.93
C HIS A 96 -4.26 13.34 8.87
N PHE A 97 -3.90 13.52 10.14
CA PHE A 97 -4.68 14.25 11.15
C PHE A 97 -6.12 13.73 11.28
N ARG A 98 -6.26 12.41 11.40
CA ARG A 98 -7.54 11.73 11.61
C ARG A 98 -7.60 11.03 12.97
N ASP A 99 -8.77 11.14 13.60
CA ASP A 99 -9.14 10.49 14.85
C ASP A 99 -9.94 9.20 14.60
#